data_AF-A0A7W1K1R8-F1
#
_entry.id   AF-A0A7W1K1R8-F1
#
_cell.length_a   1.000
_cell.length_b   1.000
_cell.length_c   1.000
_cell.angle_alpha   90.00
_cell.angle_beta   90.00
_cell.angle_gamma   90.00
#
_symmetry.space_group_name_H-M   'P 1'
#
loop_
_entity.id
_entity.type
_entity.pdbx_description
1 polymer ?
#
loop_
_entity_poly.entity_id
_entity_poly.type
_entity_poly.pdbx_seq_one_letter_code
_entity_poly.pdbx_strand_id
1 'polypeptide(L)' 'ALHMILVTRKRSHPATIAYIERRVQEGKTRREASRCLKRYLARSLYRLLEHGAPLAT' A
#
# COMPACT_ATOMS: atom_id res chain seq x y z
N ALA A 1 -6.51 -4.95 -10.39
CA ALA A 1 -6.91 -3.74 -9.64
C ALA A 1 -5.76 -3.10 -8.84
N LEU A 2 -5.21 -3.71 -7.78
CA LEU A 2 -4.25 -3.06 -6.85
C LEU A 2 -2.98 -2.49 -7.50
N HIS A 3 -2.57 -3.03 -8.64
CA HIS A 3 -1.43 -2.49 -9.39
C HIS A 3 -1.64 -1.03 -9.80
N MET A 4 -2.82 -0.68 -10.31
CA MET A 4 -3.14 0.68 -10.79
C MET A 4 -3.20 1.69 -9.65
N ILE A 5 -3.81 1.32 -8.53
CA ILE A 5 -3.79 2.15 -7.30
C ILE A 5 -2.35 2.50 -6.93
N LEU A 6 -1.45 1.52 -7.00
CA LEU A 6 -0.04 1.69 -6.64
C LEU A 6 0.73 2.52 -7.67
N VAL A 7 0.39 2.43 -8.97
CA VAL A 7 0.97 3.30 -10.02
C VAL A 7 0.61 4.76 -9.76
N THR A 8 -0.66 5.05 -9.46
CA THR A 8 -1.10 6.40 -9.12
C THR A 8 -0.46 6.89 -7.83
N ARG A 9 -0.50 6.08 -6.76
CA ARG A 9 0.05 6.46 -5.44
C ARG A 9 1.56 6.69 -5.47
N LYS A 10 2.32 5.97 -6.30
CA LYS A 10 3.76 6.22 -6.46
C LYS A 10 4.08 7.60 -7.02
N ARG A 11 3.14 8.24 -7.74
CA ARG A 11 3.34 9.57 -8.33
C ARG A 11 3.00 10.70 -7.37
N SER A 12 1.99 10.53 -6.51
CA SER A 12 1.40 11.64 -5.77
C SER A 12 1.04 11.35 -4.31
N HIS A 13 1.27 10.16 -3.79
CA HIS A 13 0.89 9.81 -2.41
C HIS A 13 2.12 9.68 -1.51
N PRO A 14 2.43 10.70 -0.68
CA PRO A 14 3.67 10.77 0.10
C PRO A 14 3.90 9.55 0.99
N ALA A 15 2.87 9.07 1.68
CA ALA A 15 3.01 7.91 2.57
C ALA A 15 3.35 6.61 1.81
N THR A 16 2.91 6.45 0.56
CA THR A 16 3.30 5.30 -0.26
C THR A 16 4.75 5.41 -0.73
N ILE A 17 5.20 6.60 -1.08
CA ILE A 17 6.58 6.87 -1.48
C ILE A 17 7.52 6.58 -0.30
N ALA A 18 7.24 7.19 0.86
CA ALA A 18 8.01 6.98 2.09
C ALA A 18 8.06 5.51 2.51
N TYR A 19 6.94 4.76 2.38
CA TYR A 19 6.94 3.33 2.66
C TYR A 19 7.88 2.56 1.72
N ILE A 20 7.84 2.85 0.43
CA ILE A 20 8.69 2.19 -0.56
C ILE A 20 10.16 2.50 -0.28
N GLU A 21 10.49 3.76 -0.02
CA GLU A 21 11.84 4.20 0.31
C GLU A 21 12.35 3.51 1.57
N ARG A 22 11.56 3.48 2.63
CA ARG A 22 11.91 2.74 3.86
C ARG A 22 12.21 1.27 3.57
N ARG A 23 11.37 0.57 2.81
CA ARG A 23 11.63 -0.84 2.45
C ARG A 23 12.90 -1.01 1.60
N VAL A 24 13.23 -0.02 0.77
CA VAL A 24 14.47 -0.01 -0.02
C VAL A 24 15.69 0.18 0.87
N GLN A 25 15.62 1.06 1.86
CA GLN A 25 16.68 1.23 2.86
C GLN A 25 16.89 -0.03 3.72
N GLU A 26 15.84 -0.81 3.96
CA GLU A 26 15.91 -2.15 4.58
C GLU A 26 16.51 -3.24 3.66
N GLY A 27 17.04 -2.88 2.48
CA GLY A 27 17.69 -3.81 1.55
C GLY A 27 16.75 -4.51 0.56
N LYS A 28 15.46 -4.13 0.50
CA LYS A 28 14.53 -4.71 -0.49
C LYS A 28 14.62 -4.00 -1.82
N THR A 29 14.44 -4.74 -2.90
CA THR A 29 14.22 -4.13 -4.20
C THR A 29 12.90 -3.36 -4.24
N ARG A 30 12.80 -2.33 -5.10
CA ARG A 30 11.54 -1.60 -5.32
C ARG A 30 10.38 -2.52 -5.73
N ARG A 31 10.67 -3.64 -6.42
CA ARG A 31 9.68 -4.66 -6.81
C ARG A 31 9.14 -5.39 -5.59
N GLU A 32 10.00 -5.80 -4.66
CA GLU A 32 9.61 -6.47 -3.42
C GLU A 32 8.85 -5.52 -2.48
N ALA A 33 9.31 -4.27 -2.35
CA ALA A 33 8.60 -3.23 -1.61
C ALA A 33 7.18 -3.04 -2.16
N SER A 34 7.05 -2.96 -3.49
CA SER A 34 5.75 -2.85 -4.16
C SER A 34 4.87 -4.08 -3.93
N ARG A 35 5.44 -5.30 -3.98
CA ARG A 35 4.72 -6.55 -3.69
C ARG A 35 4.21 -6.59 -2.24
N CYS A 36 5.05 -6.19 -1.29
CA CYS A 36 4.70 -6.09 0.12
C CYS A 36 3.54 -5.10 0.34
N LEU A 37 3.61 -3.93 -0.31
CA LEU A 37 2.56 -2.92 -0.23
C LEU A 37 1.23 -3.39 -0.85
N LYS A 38 1.26 -4.11 -1.98
CA LYS A 38 0.04 -4.70 -2.56
C LYS A 38 -0.64 -5.66 -1.57
N ARG A 39 0.12 -6.53 -0.89
CA ARG A 39 -0.45 -7.46 0.10
C ARG A 39 -1.05 -6.73 1.30
N TYR A 40 -0.36 -5.70 1.79
CA TYR A 40 -0.87 -4.88 2.89
C TYR A 40 -2.20 -4.20 2.51
N LEU A 41 -2.24 -3.58 1.32
CA LEU A 41 -3.45 -2.91 0.83
C LEU A 41 -4.59 -3.90 0.60
N ALA A 42 -4.31 -5.07 0.04
CA ALA A 42 -5.31 -6.13 -0.13
C ALA A 42 -5.94 -6.54 1.21
N ARG A 43 -5.11 -6.78 2.23
CA ARG A 43 -5.57 -7.15 3.58
C ARG A 43 -6.40 -6.04 4.23
N SER A 44 -5.96 -4.79 4.09
CA SER A 44 -6.69 -3.64 4.63
C SER A 44 -8.05 -3.47 3.96
N LEU A 45 -8.11 -3.59 2.63
CA LEU A 45 -9.37 -3.47 1.88
C LEU A 45 -10.31 -4.62 2.21
N TYR A 46 -9.79 -5.85 2.31
CA TYR A 46 -10.59 -7.01 2.71
C TYR A 46 -11.26 -6.79 4.07
N ARG A 47 -10.50 -6.37 5.09
CA ARG A 47 -11.04 -6.07 6.43
C ARG A 47 -12.07 -4.94 6.41
N LEU A 48 -11.86 -3.90 5.60
CA LEU A 48 -12.81 -2.80 5.46
C LEU A 48 -14.13 -3.27 4.84
N LEU A 49 -14.06 -4.19 3.87
CA LEU A 49 -15.23 -4.77 3.21
C LEU A 49 -15.98 -5.73 4.14
N GLU A 50 -15.27 -6.50 4.97
CA GLU A 50 -15.90 -7.44 5.91
C GLU A 50 -16.54 -6.77 7.12
N HIS A 51 -15.90 -5.78 7.73
CA HIS A 51 -16.38 -5.16 8.97
C HIS A 51 -17.18 -3.87 8.75
N GLY A 52 -17.34 -3.46 7.48
CA GLY A 52 -17.83 -2.13 7.13
C GLY A 52 -16.80 -1.05 7.45
N ALA A 53 -16.97 0.13 6.84
CA ALA A 53 -16.21 1.28 7.28
C ALA A 53 -16.56 1.56 8.76
N PRO A 54 -15.56 1.78 9.64
CA PRO A 54 -15.88 2.26 10.99
C PRO A 54 -16.75 3.50 10.83
N LEU A 55 -17.89 3.53 11.53
CA LEU A 55 -18.72 4.73 11.62
C LEU A 55 -17.77 5.86 12.03
N ALA A 56 -17.54 6.80 11.11
CA ALA A 56 -16.71 7.96 11.39
C ALA A 56 -17.36 8.67 12.59
N THR A 57 -16.66 8.66 13.71
CA THR A 57 -17.03 9.34 14.96
C THR A 57 -16.47 10.75 14.95
#